data_AF-A0A4Q3D1G0-F1
#
_entry.id   AF-A0A4Q3D1G0-F1
#
_cell.length_a   1.000
_cell.length_b   1.000
_cell.length_c   1.000
_cell.angle_alpha   90.00
_cell.angle_beta   90.00
_cell.angle_gamma   90.00
#
_symmetry.space_group_name_H-M   'P 1'
#
loop_
_entity.id
_entity.type
_entity.pdbx_description
1 polymer ?
#
loop_
_entity_poly.entity_id
_entity_poly.type
_entity_poly.pdbx_seq_one_letter_code
_entity_poly.pdbx_strand_id
1 'polypeptide(L)'
;MKITYFLTGSLDDVDNDFELIVKGKPAYFDTDHPKDFKYHFTVILHDITSEYKLSAEQSGPSFLLCLNDLQEFITRNYIQLHSMVLTSTQRNAEIDHELQRFVSANTNL
;
A
#
# COMPACT_ATOMS: atom_id res chain seq x y z
N MET A 1 14.17 2.29 -1.68
CA MET A 1 13.02 2.89 -2.40
C MET A 1 12.00 3.35 -1.38
N LYS A 2 11.43 4.54 -1.56
CA LYS A 2 10.26 5.02 -0.81
C LYS A 2 9.32 5.72 -1.80
N ILE A 3 8.09 5.25 -1.90
CA ILE A 3 7.03 5.81 -2.74
C ILE A 3 5.85 6.16 -1.84
N THR A 4 5.21 7.29 -2.07
CA THR A 4 4.05 7.74 -1.31
C THR A 4 2.89 8.05 -2.25
N TYR A 5 1.69 7.62 -1.86
CA TYR A 5 0.45 7.88 -2.57
C TYR A 5 -0.55 8.53 -1.63
N PHE A 6 -1.33 9.46 -2.16
CA PHE A 6 -2.57 9.93 -1.57
C PHE A 6 -3.72 9.09 -2.12
N LEU A 7 -4.63 8.68 -1.25
CA LEU A 7 -5.78 7.84 -1.57
C LEU A 7 -7.05 8.52 -1.07
N THR A 8 -8.06 8.61 -1.93
CA THR A 8 -9.41 9.01 -1.50
C THR A 8 -10.23 7.76 -1.24
N GLY A 9 -11.08 7.79 -0.22
CA GLY A 9 -11.93 6.67 0.13
C GLY A 9 -13.05 7.05 1.07
N SER A 10 -13.60 6.04 1.73
CA SER A 10 -14.52 6.20 2.85
C SER A 10 -14.04 5.36 4.04
N LEU A 11 -14.42 5.77 5.25
CA LEU A 11 -14.31 5.02 6.49
C LEU A 11 -15.70 5.02 7.13
N ASP A 12 -16.31 3.83 7.29
CA ASP A 12 -17.69 3.71 7.77
C ASP A 12 -18.68 4.61 7.00
N ASP A 13 -18.61 4.58 5.67
CA ASP A 13 -19.40 5.40 4.73
C ASP A 13 -19.22 6.92 4.85
N VAL A 14 -18.21 7.40 5.59
CA VAL A 14 -17.84 8.81 5.67
C VAL A 14 -16.62 9.06 4.80
N ASP A 15 -16.67 10.13 3.98
CA ASP A 15 -15.53 10.56 3.16
C ASP A 15 -14.25 10.65 4.00
N ASN A 16 -13.20 9.98 3.53
CA ASN A 16 -11.94 9.93 4.24
C ASN A 16 -10.75 9.90 3.28
N ASP A 17 -9.65 10.51 3.73
CA ASP A 17 -8.40 10.48 2.98
C ASP A 17 -7.35 9.63 3.70
N PHE A 18 -6.53 8.95 2.89
CA PHE A 18 -5.49 8.09 3.38
C PHE A 18 -4.15 8.40 2.68
N GLU A 19 -3.06 8.15 3.39
CA GLU A 19 -1.71 8.14 2.84
C GLU A 19 -1.18 6.71 2.84
N LEU A 20 -0.67 6.25 1.69
CA LEU A 20 -0.01 4.96 1.55
C LEU A 20 1.49 5.16 1.28
N ILE A 21 2.33 4.59 2.12
CA ILE A 21 3.78 4.62 2.00
C ILE A 21 4.30 3.22 1.66
N VAL A 22 4.99 3.09 0.54
CA VAL A 22 5.66 1.86 0.12
C VAL A 22 7.17 2.04 0.26
N LYS A 23 7.79 1.23 1.12
CA LYS A 23 9.24 1.19 1.31
C LYS A 23 9.75 -0.13 0.76
N GLY A 24 10.74 -0.06 -0.14
CA GLY A 24 11.46 -1.24 -0.64
C GLY A 24 12.91 -1.19 -0.17
N LYS A 25 13.37 -2.22 0.53
CA LYS A 25 14.77 -2.44 0.90
C LYS A 25 15.28 -3.69 0.20
N PRO A 26 16.55 -3.71 -0.27
CA PRO A 26 17.15 -4.96 -0.73
C PRO A 26 17.13 -5.98 0.42
N ALA A 27 16.57 -7.17 0.20
CA ALA A 27 16.78 -8.31 1.08
C ALA A 27 18.14 -8.93 0.74
N TYR A 28 18.88 -9.38 1.75
CA TYR A 28 20.24 -9.87 1.60
C TYR A 28 20.35 -11.00 0.58
N PHE A 29 21.46 -10.97 -0.17
CA PHE A 29 21.81 -11.88 -1.26
C PHE A 29 21.99 -13.31 -0.78
N ASP A 30 21.53 -14.26 -1.58
CA ASP A 30 22.19 -15.55 -1.68
C ASP A 30 23.47 -15.34 -2.51
N THR A 31 24.64 -15.51 -1.91
CA THR A 31 25.94 -15.20 -2.53
C THR A 31 26.21 -16.04 -3.78
N ASP A 32 25.46 -17.12 -3.99
CA ASP A 32 25.61 -17.97 -5.16
C ASP A 32 24.84 -17.46 -6.39
N HIS A 33 23.77 -16.66 -6.23
CA HIS A 33 22.88 -16.27 -7.34
C HIS A 33 22.58 -14.75 -7.36
N PRO A 34 23.51 -13.92 -7.88
CA PRO A 34 23.43 -12.46 -7.85
C PRO A 34 22.32 -11.81 -8.72
N LYS A 35 21.46 -12.61 -9.39
CA LYS A 35 20.39 -12.09 -10.28
C LYS A 35 19.04 -11.93 -9.59
N ASP A 36 18.85 -12.49 -8.40
CA ASP A 36 17.58 -12.45 -7.68
C ASP A 36 17.60 -11.36 -6.60
N PHE A 37 17.56 -10.10 -7.03
CA PHE A 37 17.27 -9.00 -6.11
C PHE A 37 15.85 -9.16 -5.56
N LYS A 38 15.73 -9.80 -4.40
CA LYS A 38 14.46 -9.84 -3.64
C LYS A 38 14.37 -8.56 -2.83
N TYR A 39 13.36 -7.74 -3.10
CA TYR A 39 13.05 -6.60 -2.24
C TYR A 39 12.23 -7.10 -1.05
N HIS A 40 12.58 -6.66 0.15
CA HIS A 40 11.66 -6.67 1.27
C HIS A 40 10.85 -5.38 1.22
N PHE A 41 9.53 -5.52 1.16
CA PHE A 41 8.59 -4.42 1.13
C PHE A 41 8.01 -4.17 2.52
N THR A 42 7.78 -2.90 2.82
CA THR A 42 6.95 -2.44 3.92
C THR A 42 5.93 -1.48 3.35
N VAL A 43 4.65 -1.77 3.53
CA VAL A 43 3.50 -0.97 3.08
C VAL A 43 2.80 -0.45 4.32
N ILE A 44 2.59 0.86 4.38
CA ILE A 44 1.98 1.54 5.53
C ILE A 44 0.80 2.36 5.02
N LEU A 45 -0.39 2.10 5.54
CA LEU A 45 -1.59 2.87 5.26
C LEU A 45 -1.94 3.70 6.51
N HIS A 46 -2.06 5.01 6.34
CA HIS A 46 -2.49 5.94 7.36
C HIS A 46 -3.79 6.59 6.95
N ASP A 47 -4.78 6.54 7.81
CA ASP A 47 -5.89 7.48 7.77
C ASP A 47 -5.40 8.84 8.29
N ILE A 48 -5.56 9.86 7.45
CA ILE A 48 -5.06 11.21 7.71
C ILE A 48 -6.18 12.22 7.98
N THR A 49 -7.44 11.84 7.79
CA THR A 49 -8.59 12.76 7.92
C THR A 49 -9.44 12.45 9.14
N SER A 50 -9.75 11.19 9.45
CA SER A 50 -10.64 10.83 10.56
C SER A 50 -10.07 11.19 11.93
N GLU A 51 -10.92 11.30 12.95
CA GLU A 51 -10.50 11.55 14.33
C GLU A 51 -9.70 10.39 14.93
N TYR A 52 -9.97 9.16 14.49
CA TYR A 52 -9.36 7.94 15.05
C TYR A 52 -7.95 7.68 14.53
N LYS A 53 -7.57 8.28 13.38
CA LYS A 53 -6.24 8.18 12.76
C LYS A 53 -5.76 6.74 12.66
N LEU A 54 -6.59 5.88 12.07
CA LEU A 54 -6.29 4.46 11.93
C LEU A 54 -4.99 4.24 11.13
N SER A 55 -4.24 3.19 11.45
CA SER A 55 -2.98 2.89 10.77
C SER A 55 -2.74 1.40 10.69
N ALA A 56 -2.21 0.95 9.56
CA ALA A 56 -1.73 -0.42 9.36
C ALA A 56 -0.36 -0.42 8.71
N GLU A 57 0.50 -1.35 9.12
CA GLU A 57 1.82 -1.59 8.55
C GLU A 57 1.96 -3.08 8.26
N GLN A 58 2.28 -3.41 7.00
CA GLN A 58 2.51 -4.77 6.53
C GLN A 58 3.89 -4.88 5.90
N SER A 59 4.62 -5.95 6.21
CA SER A 59 5.96 -6.17 5.67
C SER A 59 6.10 -7.58 5.11
N GLY A 60 6.75 -7.72 3.96
CA GLY A 60 6.79 -8.99 3.24
C GLY A 60 7.78 -9.02 2.09
N PRO A 61 8.03 -10.22 1.53
CA PRO A 61 9.00 -10.41 0.45
C PRO A 61 8.48 -9.94 -0.93
N SER A 62 7.23 -9.48 -1.03
CA SER A 62 6.68 -8.88 -2.24
C SER A 62 5.61 -7.84 -1.89
N PHE A 63 5.43 -6.86 -2.78
CA PHE A 63 4.40 -5.84 -2.63
C PHE A 63 2.98 -6.43 -2.60
N LEU A 64 2.71 -7.41 -3.47
CA LEU A 64 1.40 -8.07 -3.54
C LEU A 64 1.01 -8.76 -2.22
N LEU A 65 1.96 -9.45 -1.56
CA LEU A 65 1.67 -10.07 -0.27
C LEU A 65 1.33 -9.02 0.79
N CYS A 66 2.07 -7.91 0.84
CA CYS A 66 1.74 -6.80 1.73
C CYS A 66 0.34 -6.22 1.47
N LEU A 67 -0.09 -6.12 0.21
CA LEU A 67 -1.44 -5.66 -0.14
C LEU A 67 -2.52 -6.65 0.29
N ASN A 68 -2.28 -7.96 0.13
CA ASN A 68 -3.21 -8.99 0.60
C ASN A 68 -3.40 -8.94 2.12
N ASP A 69 -2.31 -8.76 2.87
CA ASP A 69 -2.38 -8.62 4.33
C ASP A 69 -3.06 -7.30 4.73
N LEU A 70 -2.84 -6.23 3.96
CA LEU A 70 -3.50 -4.94 4.17
C LEU A 70 -5.02 -5.01 3.89
N GLN A 71 -5.46 -5.87 2.96
CA GLN A 71 -6.88 -6.06 2.65
C GLN A 71 -7.70 -6.47 3.87
N GLU A 72 -7.12 -7.27 4.77
CA GLU A 72 -7.79 -7.66 6.00
C GLU A 72 -8.08 -6.46 6.89
N PHE A 73 -7.13 -5.54 7.03
CA PHE A 73 -7.33 -4.30 7.77
C PHE A 73 -8.40 -3.41 7.13
N ILE A 74 -8.37 -3.24 5.81
CA ILE A 74 -9.36 -2.45 5.07
C ILE A 74 -10.76 -3.01 5.29
N THR A 75 -10.92 -4.32 5.15
CA THR A 75 -12.21 -5.01 5.28
C THR A 75 -12.73 -4.94 6.72
N ARG A 76 -11.86 -5.13 7.72
CA ARG A 76 -12.26 -5.10 9.15
C ARG A 76 -12.69 -3.71 9.63
N ASN A 77 -12.21 -2.64 8.99
CA ASN A 77 -12.52 -1.27 9.35
C ASN A 77 -13.48 -0.59 8.36
N TYR A 78 -14.16 -1.35 7.50
CA TYR A 78 -15.11 -0.82 6.51
C TYR A 78 -14.55 0.35 5.70
N ILE A 79 -13.30 0.20 5.25
CA ILE A 79 -12.65 1.19 4.39
C ILE A 79 -12.96 0.85 2.93
N GLN A 80 -13.43 1.82 2.16
CA GLN A 80 -13.49 1.71 0.69
C GLN A 80 -12.46 2.64 0.08
N LEU A 81 -11.77 2.20 -0.97
CA LEU A 81 -10.81 3.04 -1.69
C LEU A 81 -11.37 3.39 -3.06
N HIS A 82 -11.30 4.66 -3.44
CA HIS A 82 -11.88 5.16 -4.69
C HIS A 82 -10.83 5.59 -5.72
N SER A 83 -9.75 6.23 -5.27
CA SER A 83 -8.71 6.72 -6.18
C SER A 83 -7.34 6.77 -5.53
N MET A 84 -6.32 6.86 -6.37
CA MET A 84 -4.93 7.02 -5.94
C MET A 84 -4.22 8.10 -6.76
N VAL A 85 -3.35 8.86 -6.09
CA VAL A 85 -2.48 9.87 -6.70
C VAL A 85 -1.07 9.68 -6.15
N LEU A 86 -0.09 9.48 -7.03
CA LEU A 86 1.32 9.45 -6.66
C LEU A 86 1.76 10.85 -6.18
N THR A 87 2.26 10.95 -4.95
CA THR A 87 2.71 12.22 -4.36
C THR A 87 4.22 12.30 -4.17
N SER A 88 4.93 11.17 -4.23
CA SER A 88 6.40 11.16 -4.23
C SER A 88 6.99 11.35 -5.63
N THR A 89 8.21 11.88 -5.70
CA THR A 89 8.97 12.00 -6.96
C THR A 89 9.48 10.66 -7.50
N GLN A 90 9.70 9.69 -6.61
CA GLN A 90 10.08 8.33 -6.99
C GLN A 90 8.86 7.59 -7.56
N ARG A 91 9.05 6.92 -8.70
CA ARG A 91 8.02 6.14 -9.38
C ARG A 91 8.48 4.72 -9.64
N ASN A 92 7.55 3.77 -9.58
CA ASN A 92 7.77 2.39 -9.99
C ASN A 92 6.50 1.89 -10.69
N ALA A 93 6.61 1.56 -11.98
CA ALA A 93 5.46 1.19 -12.81
C ALA A 93 4.77 -0.10 -12.36
N GLU A 94 5.52 -1.05 -11.79
CA GLU A 94 4.95 -2.31 -11.28
C GLU A 94 4.12 -2.05 -10.02
N ILE A 95 4.62 -1.21 -9.10
CA ILE A 95 3.90 -0.80 -7.89
C ILE A 95 2.65 0.01 -8.27
N ASP A 96 2.79 0.97 -9.19
CA ASP A 96 1.67 1.79 -9.68
C ASP A 96 0.54 0.90 -10.23
N HIS A 97 0.89 -0.05 -11.09
CA HIS A 97 -0.08 -0.92 -11.73
C HIS A 97 -0.76 -1.88 -10.73
N GLU A 98 0.00 -2.44 -9.80
CA GLU A 98 -0.56 -3.34 -8.78
C GLU A 98 -1.45 -2.59 -7.78
N LEU A 99 -1.04 -1.39 -7.36
CA LEU A 99 -1.86 -0.56 -6.47
C LEU A 99 -3.15 -0.10 -7.15
N GLN A 100 -3.10 0.24 -8.44
CA GLN A 100 -4.30 0.61 -9.20
C GLN A 100 -5.33 -0.54 -9.22
N ARG A 101 -4.86 -1.78 -9.40
CA ARG A 101 -5.73 -2.98 -9.34
C ARG A 101 -6.32 -3.16 -7.96
N PHE A 102 -5.51 -3.02 -6.91
CA PHE A 102 -5.94 -3.12 -5.53
C PHE A 102 -7.01 -2.08 -5.17
N VAL A 103 -6.81 -0.81 -5.52
CA VAL A 103 -7.80 0.26 -5.29
C VAL A 103 -9.09 -0.03 -6.05
N SER A 104 -9.00 -0.42 -7.33
CA SER A 104 -10.19 -0.72 -8.15
C SER A 104 -11.00 -1.90 -7.61
N ALA A 105 -10.35 -2.87 -6.96
CA ALA A 105 -11.02 -4.00 -6.30
C ALA A 105 -11.74 -3.58 -5.01
N ASN A 106 -11.26 -2.54 -4.32
CA ASN A 106 -11.81 -2.02 -3.07
C ASN A 106 -12.90 -0.96 -3.26
N THR A 107 -13.19 -0.55 -4.49
CA THR A 107 -14.24 0.44 -4.79
C THR A 107 -15.65 -0.15 -4.76
N ASN A 108 -15.81 -1.49 -4.80
CA ASN A 108 -17.11 -2.18 -4.86
C ASN A 108 -17.39 -3.09 -3.65
N LEU A 109 -16.62 -2.96 -2.57
CA LEU A 109 -16.90 -3.63 -1.29
C LEU A 109 -17.96 -2.86 -0.52
#